data_AF-A0A9X9HZY4-F1
#
_entry.id   AF-A0A9X9HZY4-F1
#
_cell.length_a   1.000
_cell.length_b   1.000
_cell.length_c   1.000
_cell.angle_alpha   90.00
_cell.angle_beta   90.00
_cell.angle_gamma   90.00
#
_symmetry.space_group_name_H-M   'P 1'
#
loop_
_entity.id
_entity.type
_entity.pdbx_description
1 polymer ?
#
loop_
_entity_poly.entity_id
_entity_poly.type
_entity_poly.pdbx_seq_one_letter_code
_entity_poly.pdbx_strand_id
1 'polypeptide(L)'
;MQPIYTLPESLQAFQTALAFPDVFRPRAQESHKGTYGTLAIIGGATGMSGAVVLAATAAMYQGCGKVWAGFNQATLPFAIIPERPEIMLATAAQLMERNDVSARVIGCGFGLDGLSEQLLHQILSTHHDQPLLLDADALTLLARSSELAERLKSYKHIVLTPHPAEAARLLGVDTQSVQTDRQKAVTEISRKYGATVVLKGHHTLVATADGIVYTNTSGNAGLATAGSGDVLSGIIGSLLAQGIPIFQAACAGVWLHGAAADVIKHSSQIETGMLAGEIAPAARWLRNILSKE
;
A
#
# COMPACT_ATOMS: atom_id res chain seq x y z
N MET A 1 -8.01 19.12 18.58
CA MET A 1 -6.70 19.79 18.50
C MET A 1 -5.83 18.94 17.60
N GLN A 2 -5.21 19.48 16.54
CA GLN A 2 -4.31 18.65 15.71
C GLN A 2 -3.10 18.25 16.56
N PRO A 3 -2.65 16.98 16.50
CA PRO A 3 -1.47 16.56 17.23
C PRO A 3 -0.25 17.36 16.78
N ILE A 4 0.56 17.80 17.74
CA ILE A 4 1.85 18.43 17.47
C ILE A 4 2.87 17.30 17.36
N TYR A 5 3.42 17.11 16.17
CA TYR A 5 4.42 16.07 15.92
C TYR A 5 5.84 16.59 16.15
N THR A 6 6.69 15.78 16.78
CA THR A 6 8.13 16.00 16.91
C THR A 6 8.91 14.79 16.38
N LEU A 7 10.11 15.05 15.85
CA LEU A 7 10.96 14.02 15.26
C LEU A 7 11.76 13.31 16.37
N PRO A 8 11.66 11.98 16.53
CA PRO A 8 12.51 11.25 17.46
C PRO A 8 13.98 11.33 17.03
N GLU A 9 14.89 11.65 17.95
CA GLU A 9 16.35 11.71 17.65
C GLU A 9 16.92 10.37 17.17
N SER A 10 16.32 9.25 17.60
CA SER A 10 16.69 7.90 17.19
C SER A 10 16.32 7.56 15.75
N LEU A 11 15.42 8.33 15.12
CA LEU A 11 14.96 8.08 13.77
C LEU A 11 15.96 8.68 12.77
N GLN A 12 16.63 7.82 11.99
CA GLN A 12 17.55 8.22 10.92
C GLN A 12 16.81 8.74 9.68
N ALA A 13 15.97 9.75 9.88
CA ALA A 13 14.98 10.22 8.90
C ALA A 13 15.62 10.83 7.66
N PHE A 14 16.64 11.69 7.84
CA PHE A 14 17.34 12.32 6.72
C PHE A 14 18.17 11.34 5.90
N GLN A 15 18.84 10.38 6.55
CA GLN A 15 19.58 9.33 5.84
C GLN A 15 18.65 8.47 4.98
N THR A 16 17.47 8.14 5.50
CA THR A 16 16.46 7.40 4.73
C THR A 16 15.91 8.24 3.57
N ALA A 17 15.71 9.54 3.77
CA ALA A 17 15.27 10.44 2.70
C ALA A 17 16.27 10.51 1.54
N LEU A 18 17.57 10.55 1.85
CA LEU A 18 18.64 10.50 0.84
C LEU A 18 18.69 9.17 0.07
N ALA A 19 18.29 8.06 0.70
CA ALA A 19 18.25 6.75 0.05
C ALA A 19 17.09 6.60 -0.96
N PHE A 20 16.02 7.39 -0.83
CA PHE A 20 14.82 7.31 -1.67
C PHE A 20 14.41 8.71 -2.20
N PRO A 21 15.30 9.38 -2.95
CA PRO A 21 15.15 10.79 -3.29
C PRO A 21 13.87 11.09 -4.09
N ASP A 22 13.38 10.17 -4.92
CA ASP A 22 12.17 10.39 -5.72
C ASP A 22 10.91 10.55 -4.85
N VAL A 23 10.93 10.03 -3.62
CA VAL A 23 9.79 10.11 -2.67
C VAL A 23 9.79 11.43 -1.92
N PHE A 24 10.97 11.96 -1.62
CA PHE A 24 11.14 13.15 -0.79
C PHE A 24 11.43 14.42 -1.58
N ARG A 25 11.42 14.39 -2.92
CA ARG A 25 11.52 15.61 -3.73
C ARG A 25 10.35 16.56 -3.47
N PRO A 26 10.61 17.89 -3.37
CA PRO A 26 9.56 18.89 -3.36
C PRO A 26 8.67 18.79 -4.61
N ARG A 27 7.40 19.15 -4.45
CA ARG A 27 6.49 19.28 -5.58
C ARG A 27 6.89 20.47 -6.46
N ALA A 28 6.92 20.27 -7.78
CA ALA A 28 7.11 21.36 -8.73
C ALA A 28 6.02 22.43 -8.59
N GLN A 29 6.42 23.71 -8.58
CA GLN A 29 5.48 24.84 -8.46
C GLN A 29 4.51 24.89 -9.65
N GLU A 30 5.00 24.64 -10.87
CA GLU A 30 4.19 24.55 -12.09
C GLU A 30 3.66 23.12 -12.27
N SER A 31 2.68 22.74 -11.46
CA SER A 31 2.04 21.42 -11.52
C SER A 31 0.54 21.50 -11.33
N HIS A 32 -0.15 20.39 -11.61
CA HIS A 32 -1.59 20.26 -11.39
C HIS A 32 -1.91 18.87 -10.85
N LYS A 33 -3.16 18.64 -10.43
CA LYS A 33 -3.59 17.31 -9.92
C LYS A 33 -3.26 16.14 -10.86
N GLY A 34 -3.26 16.33 -12.18
CA GLY A 34 -2.86 15.26 -13.11
C GLY A 34 -1.37 14.89 -13.07
N THR A 35 -0.50 15.77 -12.59
CA THR A 35 0.96 15.57 -12.48
C THR A 35 1.28 14.51 -11.43
N TYR A 36 0.42 14.37 -10.43
CA TYR A 36 0.57 13.43 -9.31
C TYR A 36 -0.33 12.19 -9.46
N GLY A 37 -0.81 11.96 -10.69
CA GLY A 37 -1.52 10.78 -11.11
C GLY A 37 -2.92 10.58 -10.52
N THR A 38 -3.54 9.51 -10.99
CA THR A 38 -4.83 9.00 -10.51
C THR A 38 -4.63 7.63 -9.90
N LEU A 39 -4.94 7.44 -8.61
CA LEU A 39 -4.95 6.12 -7.99
C LEU A 39 -6.36 5.55 -7.93
N ALA A 40 -6.50 4.29 -8.31
CA ALA A 40 -7.71 3.50 -8.06
C ALA A 40 -7.43 2.46 -6.98
N ILE A 41 -8.23 2.45 -5.91
CA ILE A 41 -8.15 1.46 -4.84
C ILE A 41 -9.42 0.62 -4.88
N ILE A 42 -9.29 -0.66 -5.16
CA ILE A 42 -10.40 -1.59 -5.39
C ILE A 42 -10.45 -2.60 -4.23
N GLY A 43 -11.57 -2.66 -3.55
CA GLY A 43 -11.73 -3.48 -2.35
C GLY A 43 -13.10 -3.28 -1.72
N GLY A 44 -13.20 -3.43 -0.40
CA GLY A 44 -14.35 -2.97 0.36
C GLY A 44 -15.63 -3.68 -0.03
N ALA A 45 -15.60 -5.02 -0.05
CA ALA A 45 -16.77 -5.87 -0.08
C ALA A 45 -17.69 -5.58 1.13
N THR A 46 -18.92 -6.10 1.08
CA THR A 46 -19.93 -5.91 2.13
C THR A 46 -19.35 -6.23 3.52
N GLY A 47 -19.45 -5.28 4.44
CA GLY A 47 -18.89 -5.39 5.80
C GLY A 47 -17.43 -4.94 5.95
N MET A 48 -16.72 -4.67 4.85
CA MET A 48 -15.29 -4.30 4.86
C MET A 48 -14.99 -2.97 4.14
N SER A 49 -16.00 -2.13 3.90
CA SER A 49 -15.85 -0.80 3.25
C SER A 49 -14.76 0.07 3.92
N GLY A 50 -14.55 -0.07 5.23
CA GLY A 50 -13.55 0.68 5.98
C GLY A 50 -12.12 0.48 5.50
N ALA A 51 -11.77 -0.71 4.99
CA ALA A 51 -10.42 -1.03 4.51
C ALA A 51 -10.05 -0.14 3.30
N VAL A 52 -10.93 -0.04 2.31
CA VAL A 52 -10.74 0.85 1.14
C VAL A 52 -10.71 2.32 1.57
N VAL A 53 -11.56 2.72 2.52
CA VAL A 53 -11.59 4.10 3.01
C VAL A 53 -10.25 4.46 3.69
N LEU A 54 -9.67 3.57 4.49
CA LEU A 54 -8.36 3.78 5.11
C LEU A 54 -7.25 3.90 4.08
N ALA A 55 -7.21 2.99 3.10
CA ALA A 55 -6.23 3.04 2.02
C ALA A 55 -6.38 4.31 1.17
N ALA A 56 -7.59 4.70 0.80
CA ALA A 56 -7.86 5.90 -0.01
C ALA A 56 -7.51 7.18 0.75
N THR A 57 -7.82 7.21 2.04
CA THR A 57 -7.44 8.31 2.94
C THR A 57 -5.93 8.43 3.02
N ALA A 58 -5.22 7.33 3.25
CA ALA A 58 -3.76 7.30 3.29
C ALA A 58 -3.14 7.79 1.98
N ALA A 59 -3.70 7.37 0.84
CA ALA A 59 -3.21 7.79 -0.46
C ALA A 59 -3.33 9.30 -0.69
N MET A 60 -4.45 9.90 -0.27
CA MET A 60 -4.66 11.35 -0.31
C MET A 60 -3.66 12.09 0.58
N TYR A 61 -3.42 11.61 1.80
CA TYR A 61 -2.41 12.19 2.70
C TYR A 61 -1.00 12.13 2.11
N GLN A 62 -0.69 11.11 1.30
CA GLN A 62 0.58 10.97 0.59
C GLN A 62 0.63 11.70 -0.76
N GLY A 63 -0.33 12.58 -1.04
CA GLY A 63 -0.23 13.49 -2.18
C GLY A 63 -0.42 12.79 -3.53
N CYS A 64 -1.30 11.80 -3.62
CA CYS A 64 -1.83 11.42 -4.92
C CYS A 64 -2.66 12.58 -5.49
N GLY A 65 -2.66 12.77 -6.80
CA GLY A 65 -3.38 13.85 -7.45
C GLY A 65 -4.89 13.69 -7.44
N LYS A 66 -5.36 12.46 -7.68
CA LYS A 66 -6.77 12.03 -7.64
C LYS A 66 -6.84 10.64 -7.05
N VAL A 67 -7.79 10.38 -6.16
CA VAL A 67 -8.01 9.05 -5.58
C VAL A 67 -9.45 8.60 -5.80
N TRP A 68 -9.61 7.38 -6.31
CA TRP A 68 -10.87 6.67 -6.38
C TRP A 68 -10.90 5.52 -5.38
N ALA A 69 -11.95 5.48 -4.57
CA ALA A 69 -12.36 4.32 -3.78
C ALA A 69 -13.39 3.51 -4.59
N GLY A 70 -12.97 2.33 -5.06
CA GLY A 70 -13.76 1.36 -5.80
C GLY A 70 -14.28 0.27 -4.88
N PHE A 71 -15.58 0.31 -4.56
CA PHE A 71 -16.21 -0.67 -3.67
C PHE A 71 -16.66 -1.91 -4.45
N ASN A 72 -16.21 -3.09 -4.03
CA ASN A 72 -16.64 -4.39 -4.56
C ASN A 72 -18.04 -4.75 -4.04
N GLN A 73 -19.00 -3.91 -4.43
CA GLN A 73 -20.41 -3.96 -4.07
C GLN A 73 -21.22 -3.52 -5.29
N ALA A 74 -22.45 -4.03 -5.43
CA ALA A 74 -23.34 -3.67 -6.53
C ALA A 74 -23.72 -2.18 -6.53
N THR A 75 -23.77 -1.58 -5.33
CA THR A 75 -24.08 -0.17 -5.13
C THR A 75 -23.07 0.45 -4.17
N LEU A 76 -22.88 1.77 -4.25
CA LEU A 76 -22.05 2.48 -3.29
C LEU A 76 -22.62 2.34 -1.87
N PRO A 77 -21.79 2.05 -0.85
CA PRO A 77 -22.24 1.92 0.53
C PRO A 77 -22.68 3.25 1.15
N PHE A 78 -22.22 4.38 0.58
CA PHE A 78 -22.55 5.74 0.99
C PHE A 78 -22.31 6.72 -0.16
N ALA A 79 -22.97 7.88 -0.11
CA ALA A 79 -22.81 8.93 -1.13
C ALA A 79 -21.51 9.75 -0.96
N ILE A 80 -20.98 9.83 0.25
CA ILE A 80 -19.79 10.60 0.60
C ILE A 80 -19.08 9.96 1.80
N ILE A 81 -17.75 10.05 1.84
CA ILE A 81 -16.96 9.72 3.03
C ILE A 81 -16.91 10.98 3.91
N PRO A 82 -17.43 10.96 5.15
CA PRO A 82 -17.36 12.10 6.05
C PRO A 82 -15.93 12.60 6.21
N GLU A 83 -15.77 13.93 6.19
CA GLU A 83 -14.48 14.63 6.30
C GLU A 83 -13.45 14.30 5.20
N ARG A 84 -13.80 13.53 4.17
CA ARG A 84 -12.92 13.20 3.03
C ARG A 84 -13.65 13.38 1.69
N PRO A 85 -14.22 14.58 1.41
CA PRO A 85 -14.91 14.85 0.15
C PRO A 85 -14.02 14.74 -1.10
N GLU A 86 -12.69 14.76 -0.93
CA GLU A 86 -11.71 14.67 -2.01
C GLU A 86 -11.63 13.26 -2.61
N ILE A 87 -12.08 12.23 -1.88
CA ILE A 87 -12.07 10.84 -2.35
C ILE A 87 -13.30 10.62 -3.22
N MET A 88 -13.08 10.34 -4.50
CA MET A 88 -14.16 10.00 -5.42
C MET A 88 -14.59 8.55 -5.21
N LEU A 89 -15.89 8.28 -5.31
CA LEU A 89 -16.46 6.97 -5.03
C LEU A 89 -17.02 6.35 -6.31
N ALA A 90 -16.70 5.08 -6.55
CA ALA A 90 -17.26 4.27 -7.63
C ALA A 90 -17.49 2.84 -7.13
N THR A 91 -18.35 2.09 -7.80
CA THR A 91 -18.28 0.62 -7.66
C THR A 91 -17.01 0.11 -8.33
N ALA A 92 -16.52 -1.06 -7.92
CA ALA A 92 -15.37 -1.70 -8.53
C ALA A 92 -15.59 -1.89 -10.04
N ALA A 93 -16.79 -2.32 -10.44
CA ALA A 93 -17.18 -2.48 -11.84
C ALA A 93 -17.06 -1.17 -12.65
N GLN A 94 -17.57 -0.05 -12.13
CA GLN A 94 -17.43 1.25 -12.78
C GLN A 94 -15.96 1.69 -12.88
N LEU A 95 -15.18 1.40 -11.83
CA LEU A 95 -13.77 1.79 -11.79
C LEU A 95 -12.92 0.99 -12.79
N MET A 96 -13.38 -0.21 -13.17
CA MET A 96 -12.73 -1.02 -14.20
C MET A 96 -12.81 -0.44 -15.60
N GLU A 97 -13.83 0.36 -15.89
CA GLU A 97 -14.03 0.96 -17.20
C GLU A 97 -13.13 2.20 -17.42
N ARG A 98 -12.40 2.65 -16.38
CA ARG A 98 -11.57 3.84 -16.46
C ARG A 98 -10.19 3.56 -17.05
N ASN A 99 -9.81 4.44 -17.99
CA ASN A 99 -8.50 4.41 -18.64
C ASN A 99 -7.54 5.53 -18.16
N ASP A 100 -7.99 6.45 -17.30
CA ASP A 100 -7.19 7.58 -16.78
C ASP A 100 -6.50 7.28 -15.44
N VAL A 101 -6.44 6.00 -15.05
CA VAL A 101 -5.82 5.51 -13.81
C VAL A 101 -4.33 5.33 -14.02
N SER A 102 -3.51 5.91 -13.15
CA SER A 102 -2.04 5.83 -13.18
C SER A 102 -1.51 4.61 -12.44
N ALA A 103 -2.17 4.17 -11.35
CA ALA A 103 -1.83 2.96 -10.61
C ALA A 103 -3.08 2.34 -9.95
N ARG A 104 -3.02 1.05 -9.62
CA ARG A 104 -4.08 0.32 -8.91
C ARG A 104 -3.59 -0.32 -7.63
N VAL A 105 -4.42 -0.28 -6.59
CA VAL A 105 -4.29 -1.08 -5.36
C VAL A 105 -5.50 -1.98 -5.29
N ILE A 106 -5.31 -3.28 -5.09
CA ILE A 106 -6.40 -4.26 -4.96
C ILE A 106 -6.16 -5.10 -3.72
N GLY A 107 -7.21 -5.33 -2.94
CA GLY A 107 -7.19 -6.35 -1.89
C GLY A 107 -7.72 -5.90 -0.53
N CYS A 108 -7.73 -4.59 -0.27
CA CYS A 108 -8.20 -4.00 0.99
C CYS A 108 -9.69 -4.34 1.24
N GLY A 109 -9.94 -5.41 2.00
CA GLY A 109 -11.29 -5.95 2.22
C GLY A 109 -11.98 -6.35 0.91
N PHE A 110 -11.26 -6.84 -0.08
CA PHE A 110 -11.78 -7.10 -1.43
C PHE A 110 -12.80 -8.22 -1.50
N GLY A 111 -12.76 -9.17 -0.56
CA GLY A 111 -13.57 -10.37 -0.58
C GLY A 111 -12.88 -11.53 -1.30
N LEU A 112 -13.41 -12.73 -1.08
CA LEU A 112 -12.88 -14.00 -1.60
C LEU A 112 -13.93 -14.77 -2.40
N ASP A 113 -14.98 -14.09 -2.83
CA ASP A 113 -16.07 -14.68 -3.61
C ASP A 113 -15.77 -14.69 -5.12
N GLY A 114 -16.66 -15.31 -5.90
CA GLY A 114 -16.50 -15.41 -7.35
C GLY A 114 -16.49 -14.05 -8.06
N LEU A 115 -17.16 -13.03 -7.52
CA LEU A 115 -17.12 -11.67 -8.06
C LEU A 115 -15.72 -11.06 -7.89
N SER A 116 -15.14 -11.21 -6.71
CA SER A 116 -13.77 -10.76 -6.40
C SER A 116 -12.76 -11.44 -7.33
N GLU A 117 -12.88 -12.75 -7.54
CA GLU A 117 -12.05 -13.50 -8.46
C GLU A 117 -12.19 -13.00 -9.90
N GLN A 118 -13.41 -12.82 -10.40
CA GLN A 118 -13.69 -12.29 -11.75
C GLN A 118 -13.10 -10.89 -11.97
N LEU A 119 -13.25 -9.99 -10.99
CA LEU A 119 -12.68 -8.65 -11.05
C LEU A 119 -11.15 -8.68 -11.12
N LEU A 120 -10.51 -9.55 -10.31
CA LEU A 120 -9.06 -9.70 -10.34
C LEU A 120 -8.58 -10.27 -11.68
N HIS A 121 -9.29 -11.26 -12.25
CA HIS A 121 -9.03 -11.76 -13.61
C HIS A 121 -9.11 -10.65 -14.66
N GLN A 122 -10.16 -9.83 -14.60
CA GLN A 122 -10.35 -8.73 -15.54
C GLN A 122 -9.21 -7.72 -15.44
N ILE A 123 -8.86 -7.29 -14.22
CA ILE A 123 -7.76 -6.35 -14.01
C ILE A 123 -6.48 -6.89 -14.60
N LEU A 124 -6.12 -8.13 -14.25
CA LEU A 124 -4.90 -8.78 -14.74
C LEU A 124 -4.89 -9.04 -16.26
N SER A 125 -5.98 -8.75 -16.98
CA SER A 125 -6.09 -8.94 -18.42
C SER A 125 -6.13 -7.64 -19.22
N THR A 126 -6.28 -6.47 -18.58
CA THR A 126 -6.54 -5.20 -19.29
C THR A 126 -5.54 -4.09 -19.02
N HIS A 127 -4.71 -4.16 -17.97
CA HIS A 127 -3.90 -3.02 -17.52
C HIS A 127 -2.42 -3.35 -17.27
N HIS A 128 -1.80 -4.17 -18.12
CA HIS A 128 -0.48 -4.79 -17.91
C HIS A 128 0.69 -3.82 -17.66
N ASP A 129 0.63 -2.61 -18.21
CA ASP A 129 1.72 -1.62 -18.12
C ASP A 129 1.55 -0.62 -16.96
N GLN A 130 0.44 -0.68 -16.23
CA GLN A 130 0.20 0.24 -15.11
C GLN A 130 0.64 -0.41 -13.78
N PRO A 131 1.32 0.34 -12.89
CA PRO A 131 1.68 -0.16 -11.57
C PRO A 131 0.48 -0.75 -10.81
N LEU A 132 0.68 -1.95 -10.28
CA LEU A 132 -0.32 -2.73 -9.58
C LEU A 132 0.20 -3.16 -8.21
N LEU A 133 -0.53 -2.85 -7.15
CA LEU A 133 -0.31 -3.39 -5.82
C LEU A 133 -1.41 -4.39 -5.48
N LEU A 134 -1.03 -5.60 -5.09
CA LEU A 134 -1.93 -6.62 -4.56
C LEU A 134 -1.67 -6.81 -3.05
N ASP A 135 -2.73 -6.70 -2.26
CA ASP A 135 -2.71 -6.87 -0.81
C ASP A 135 -3.78 -7.89 -0.36
N ALA A 136 -3.68 -8.35 0.88
CA ALA A 136 -4.73 -9.06 1.60
C ALA A 136 -5.50 -10.14 0.79
N ASP A 137 -6.80 -9.90 0.54
CA ASP A 137 -7.67 -10.85 -0.14
C ASP A 137 -7.22 -11.13 -1.58
N ALA A 138 -6.65 -10.14 -2.28
CA ALA A 138 -6.13 -10.33 -3.63
C ALA A 138 -4.92 -11.29 -3.65
N LEU A 139 -4.06 -11.24 -2.62
CA LEU A 139 -2.96 -12.20 -2.45
C LEU A 139 -3.48 -13.61 -2.16
N THR A 140 -4.57 -13.71 -1.40
CA THR A 140 -5.20 -14.99 -1.12
C THR A 140 -5.84 -15.60 -2.38
N LEU A 141 -6.52 -14.80 -3.20
CA LEU A 141 -7.05 -15.24 -4.51
C LEU A 141 -5.91 -15.65 -5.46
N LEU A 142 -4.85 -14.85 -5.53
CA LEU A 142 -3.66 -15.15 -6.33
C LEU A 142 -3.03 -16.50 -5.93
N ALA A 143 -2.95 -16.80 -4.64
CA ALA A 143 -2.42 -18.06 -4.14
C ALA A 143 -3.30 -19.28 -4.48
N ARG A 144 -4.61 -19.09 -4.66
CA ARG A 144 -5.59 -20.15 -4.93
C ARG A 144 -5.74 -20.50 -6.40
N SER A 145 -5.40 -19.58 -7.30
CA SER A 145 -5.61 -19.75 -8.74
C SER A 145 -4.29 -19.71 -9.51
N SER A 146 -3.92 -20.86 -10.09
CA SER A 146 -2.77 -20.95 -11.00
C SER A 146 -2.95 -20.06 -12.23
N GLU A 147 -4.19 -19.89 -12.70
CA GLU A 147 -4.48 -19.01 -13.82
C GLU A 147 -4.17 -17.54 -13.48
N LEU A 148 -4.60 -17.06 -12.32
CA LEU A 148 -4.25 -15.71 -11.85
C LEU A 148 -2.73 -15.54 -11.71
N ALA A 149 -2.05 -16.55 -11.17
CA ALA A 149 -0.60 -16.53 -11.02
C ALA A 149 0.14 -16.46 -12.38
N GLU A 150 -0.31 -17.20 -13.39
CA GLU A 150 0.27 -17.13 -14.75
C GLU A 150 -0.03 -15.78 -15.41
N ARG A 151 -1.24 -15.24 -15.27
CA ARG A 151 -1.59 -13.91 -15.81
C ARG A 151 -0.73 -12.81 -15.18
N LEU A 152 -0.47 -12.91 -13.87
CA LEU A 152 0.36 -11.94 -13.15
C LEU A 152 1.78 -11.85 -13.72
N LYS A 153 2.35 -12.94 -14.27
CA LYS A 153 3.69 -12.90 -14.90
C LYS A 153 3.77 -11.97 -16.12
N SER A 154 2.64 -11.65 -16.74
CA SER A 154 2.58 -10.72 -17.88
C SER A 154 2.60 -9.25 -17.44
N TYR A 155 2.42 -8.98 -16.14
CA TYR A 155 2.53 -7.63 -15.58
C TYR A 155 3.99 -7.28 -15.30
N LYS A 156 4.39 -6.06 -15.65
CA LYS A 156 5.78 -5.60 -15.47
C LYS A 156 6.03 -4.89 -14.14
N HIS A 157 4.98 -4.35 -13.55
CA HIS A 157 5.08 -3.35 -12.48
C HIS A 157 4.21 -3.74 -11.29
N ILE A 158 4.68 -4.71 -10.49
CA ILE A 158 3.89 -5.33 -9.42
C ILE A 158 4.53 -5.10 -8.06
N VAL A 159 3.70 -4.75 -7.09
CA VAL A 159 4.00 -4.81 -5.66
C VAL A 159 3.07 -5.82 -5.00
N LEU A 160 3.61 -6.77 -4.24
CA LEU A 160 2.85 -7.67 -3.38
C LEU A 160 3.14 -7.31 -1.93
N THR A 161 2.13 -7.23 -1.07
CA THR A 161 2.31 -6.82 0.34
C THR A 161 1.91 -7.89 1.37
N PRO A 162 2.39 -9.15 1.27
CA PRO A 162 1.96 -10.22 2.16
C PRO A 162 2.40 -10.01 3.61
N HIS A 163 1.52 -10.31 4.57
CA HIS A 163 1.92 -10.67 5.93
C HIS A 163 2.42 -12.14 5.97
N PRO A 164 3.03 -12.64 7.06
CA PRO A 164 3.63 -13.99 7.09
C PRO A 164 2.67 -15.12 6.68
N ALA A 165 1.42 -15.09 7.12
CA ALA A 165 0.44 -16.11 6.71
C ALA A 165 -0.04 -16.00 5.25
N GLU A 166 0.00 -14.82 4.60
CA GLU A 166 -0.27 -14.65 3.17
C GLU A 166 0.94 -15.14 2.36
N ALA A 167 2.14 -14.81 2.81
CA ALA A 167 3.39 -15.31 2.23
C ALA A 167 3.45 -16.85 2.25
N ALA A 168 3.03 -17.45 3.36
CA ALA A 168 2.94 -18.90 3.50
C ALA A 168 1.99 -19.51 2.45
N ARG A 169 0.81 -18.90 2.25
CA ARG A 169 -0.13 -19.32 1.19
C ARG A 169 0.47 -19.16 -0.20
N LEU A 170 1.12 -18.03 -0.49
CA LEU A 170 1.75 -17.76 -1.79
C LEU A 170 2.86 -18.76 -2.11
N LEU A 171 3.57 -19.28 -1.11
CA LEU A 171 4.63 -20.27 -1.25
C LEU A 171 4.14 -21.72 -1.14
N GLY A 172 2.95 -21.96 -0.61
CA GLY A 172 2.45 -23.31 -0.33
C GLY A 172 3.16 -23.98 0.85
N VAL A 173 3.57 -23.19 1.85
CA VAL A 173 4.25 -23.65 3.07
C VAL A 173 3.48 -23.18 4.31
N ASP A 174 3.90 -23.60 5.50
CA ASP A 174 3.32 -23.11 6.76
C ASP A 174 3.91 -21.73 7.17
N THR A 175 3.23 -21.03 8.08
CA THR A 175 3.65 -19.69 8.53
C THR A 175 4.94 -19.72 9.35
N GLN A 176 5.22 -20.81 10.08
CA GLN A 176 6.43 -20.96 10.88
C GLN A 176 7.67 -21.08 10.00
N SER A 177 7.57 -21.79 8.87
CA SER A 177 8.62 -21.87 7.85
C SER A 177 8.96 -20.48 7.31
N VAL A 178 7.96 -19.63 7.02
CA VAL A 178 8.19 -18.24 6.60
C VAL A 178 8.89 -17.42 7.69
N GLN A 179 8.46 -17.56 8.95
CA GLN A 179 9.04 -16.80 10.06
C GLN A 179 10.46 -17.23 10.41
N THR A 180 10.80 -18.50 10.15
CA THR A 180 12.14 -19.06 10.41
C THR A 180 13.19 -18.50 9.44
N ASP A 181 12.81 -18.29 8.17
CA ASP A 181 13.69 -17.67 7.17
C ASP A 181 12.91 -16.69 6.27
N ARG A 182 12.64 -15.51 6.83
CA ARG A 182 11.87 -14.45 6.16
C ARG A 182 12.57 -13.91 4.92
N GLN A 183 13.91 -13.87 4.93
CA GLN A 183 14.69 -13.37 3.79
C GLN A 183 14.61 -14.32 2.60
N LYS A 184 14.68 -15.63 2.84
CA LYS A 184 14.43 -16.63 1.80
C LYS A 184 12.99 -16.54 1.29
N ALA A 185 12.00 -16.49 2.18
CA ALA A 185 10.60 -16.43 1.80
C ALA A 185 10.28 -15.21 0.91
N VAL A 186 10.71 -14.00 1.29
CA VAL A 186 10.45 -12.79 0.50
C VAL A 186 11.12 -12.84 -0.88
N THR A 187 12.34 -13.39 -0.94
CA THR A 187 13.10 -13.53 -2.19
C THR A 187 12.46 -14.59 -3.11
N GLU A 188 11.99 -15.70 -2.56
CA GLU A 188 11.30 -16.76 -3.31
C GLU A 188 9.97 -16.28 -3.89
N ILE A 189 9.16 -15.55 -3.10
CA ILE A 189 7.92 -14.94 -3.60
C ILE A 189 8.24 -13.95 -4.72
N SER A 190 9.25 -13.10 -4.51
CA SER A 190 9.63 -12.08 -5.49
C SER A 190 10.04 -12.69 -6.83
N ARG A 191 10.85 -13.76 -6.82
CA ARG A 191 11.23 -14.50 -8.03
C ARG A 191 10.04 -15.25 -8.64
N LYS A 192 9.21 -15.91 -7.83
CA LYS A 192 8.06 -16.71 -8.30
C LYS A 192 7.07 -15.86 -9.09
N TYR A 193 6.81 -14.63 -8.66
CA TYR A 193 5.83 -13.74 -9.27
C TYR A 193 6.43 -12.60 -10.10
N GLY A 194 7.77 -12.49 -10.18
CA GLY A 194 8.44 -11.38 -10.89
C GLY A 194 8.09 -10.00 -10.30
N ALA A 195 7.86 -9.91 -9.00
CA ALA A 195 7.29 -8.74 -8.34
C ALA A 195 8.20 -8.15 -7.27
N THR A 196 8.02 -6.86 -6.95
CA THR A 196 8.55 -6.31 -5.69
C THR A 196 7.68 -6.78 -4.54
N VAL A 197 8.26 -7.41 -3.52
CA VAL A 197 7.50 -8.02 -2.42
C VAL A 197 7.83 -7.34 -1.11
N VAL A 198 6.81 -6.85 -0.43
CA VAL A 198 6.85 -6.28 0.93
C VAL A 198 6.35 -7.34 1.91
N LEU A 199 7.27 -8.07 2.55
CA LEU A 199 6.92 -9.05 3.58
C LEU A 199 6.74 -8.35 4.95
N LYS A 200 5.48 -8.03 5.26
CA LYS A 200 5.07 -7.31 6.47
C LYS A 200 5.47 -8.07 7.74
N GLY A 201 5.80 -7.32 8.79
CA GLY A 201 6.20 -7.84 10.11
C GLY A 201 7.19 -6.89 10.80
N HIS A 202 7.61 -7.23 12.03
CA HIS A 202 8.71 -6.51 12.68
C HIS A 202 9.95 -6.59 11.79
N HIS A 203 10.60 -5.47 11.51
CA HIS A 203 11.59 -5.38 10.43
C HIS A 203 11.02 -5.89 9.09
N THR A 204 10.06 -5.16 8.52
CA THR A 204 9.47 -5.49 7.22
C THR A 204 10.57 -5.57 6.16
N LEU A 205 10.53 -6.61 5.33
CA LEU A 205 11.49 -6.82 4.25
C LEU A 205 10.87 -6.42 2.91
N VAL A 206 11.66 -5.79 2.05
CA VAL A 206 11.27 -5.49 0.66
C VAL A 206 12.28 -6.15 -0.27
N ALA A 207 11.84 -7.04 -1.14
CA ALA A 207 12.70 -7.72 -2.11
C ALA A 207 12.25 -7.52 -3.55
N THR A 208 13.22 -7.50 -4.47
CA THR A 208 12.99 -7.43 -5.91
C THR A 208 13.47 -8.71 -6.60
N ALA A 209 12.96 -8.97 -7.80
CA ALA A 209 13.18 -10.24 -8.50
C ALA A 209 14.66 -10.43 -8.91
N ASP A 210 15.41 -9.34 -9.07
CA ASP A 210 16.85 -9.29 -9.33
C ASP A 210 17.71 -9.50 -8.06
N GLY A 211 17.08 -9.68 -6.89
CA GLY A 211 17.74 -10.13 -5.67
C GLY A 211 18.15 -9.03 -4.69
N ILE A 212 17.74 -7.78 -4.92
CA ILE A 212 17.92 -6.72 -3.92
C ILE A 212 16.97 -7.00 -2.75
N VAL A 213 17.47 -6.82 -1.52
CA VAL A 213 16.68 -6.92 -0.29
C VAL A 213 16.94 -5.70 0.57
N TYR A 214 15.87 -5.03 0.97
CA TYR A 214 15.86 -3.92 1.93
C TYR A 214 15.16 -4.36 3.22
N THR A 215 15.69 -3.91 4.35
CA THR A 215 15.10 -4.14 5.68
C THR A 215 14.68 -2.80 6.29
N ASN A 216 13.38 -2.65 6.56
CA ASN A 216 12.87 -1.49 7.28
C ASN A 216 13.24 -1.57 8.76
N THR A 217 13.76 -0.47 9.31
CA THR A 217 14.14 -0.35 10.71
C THR A 217 13.17 0.49 11.54
N SER A 218 12.17 1.09 10.91
CA SER A 218 11.15 1.91 11.58
C SER A 218 9.90 1.09 11.98
N GLY A 219 9.09 1.68 12.85
CA GLY A 219 7.83 1.12 13.32
C GLY A 219 7.94 0.49 14.71
N ASN A 220 6.78 0.45 15.37
CA ASN A 220 6.64 -0.07 16.73
C ASN A 220 5.37 -0.94 16.86
N ALA A 221 5.13 -1.43 18.08
CA ALA A 221 4.04 -2.37 18.34
C ALA A 221 2.64 -1.77 18.12
N GLY A 222 2.50 -0.44 18.12
CA GLY A 222 1.23 0.23 17.85
C GLY A 222 0.67 -0.03 16.44
N LEU A 223 1.53 -0.42 15.50
CA LEU A 223 1.10 -0.84 14.16
C LEU A 223 0.31 -2.15 14.15
N ALA A 224 0.30 -2.91 15.25
CA ALA A 224 -0.51 -4.12 15.42
C ALA A 224 -1.99 -3.76 15.69
N THR A 225 -2.57 -2.97 14.79
CA THR A 225 -3.95 -2.49 14.83
C THR A 225 -4.64 -2.78 13.50
N ALA A 226 -5.96 -3.00 13.54
CA ALA A 226 -6.73 -3.29 12.34
C ALA A 226 -6.66 -2.12 11.35
N GLY A 227 -6.46 -2.43 10.06
CA GLY A 227 -6.40 -1.43 8.99
C GLY A 227 -5.04 -0.76 8.79
N SER A 228 -4.05 -1.02 9.64
CA SER A 228 -2.66 -0.56 9.48
C SER A 228 -2.08 -1.00 8.11
N GLY A 229 -2.34 -2.25 7.71
CA GLY A 229 -1.96 -2.75 6.38
C GLY A 229 -2.63 -2.00 5.23
N ASP A 230 -3.91 -1.63 5.35
CA ASP A 230 -4.62 -0.86 4.33
C ASP A 230 -4.01 0.53 4.15
N VAL A 231 -3.61 1.16 5.27
CA VAL A 231 -2.89 2.45 5.25
C VAL A 231 -1.55 2.31 4.52
N LEU A 232 -0.77 1.26 4.81
CA LEU A 232 0.47 0.98 4.08
C LEU A 232 0.23 0.82 2.57
N SER A 233 -0.79 0.06 2.19
CA SER A 233 -1.18 -0.14 0.79
C SER A 233 -1.58 1.17 0.11
N GLY A 234 -2.30 2.05 0.81
CA GLY A 234 -2.63 3.40 0.35
C GLY A 234 -1.40 4.31 0.19
N ILE A 235 -0.45 4.25 1.14
CA ILE A 235 0.82 4.99 1.07
C ILE A 235 1.60 4.57 -0.18
N ILE A 236 1.87 3.27 -0.35
CA ILE A 236 2.65 2.77 -1.49
C ILE A 236 1.89 3.06 -2.80
N GLY A 237 0.60 2.79 -2.87
CA GLY A 237 -0.23 3.06 -4.05
C GLY A 237 -0.17 4.51 -4.50
N SER A 238 -0.19 5.45 -3.56
CA SER A 238 -0.06 6.88 -3.85
C SER A 238 1.28 7.23 -4.49
N LEU A 239 2.38 6.65 -3.99
CA LEU A 239 3.71 6.85 -4.53
C LEU A 239 3.83 6.25 -5.94
N LEU A 240 3.26 5.06 -6.16
CA LEU A 240 3.19 4.44 -7.49
C LEU A 240 2.41 5.31 -8.48
N ALA A 241 1.26 5.86 -8.08
CA ALA A 241 0.46 6.74 -8.93
C ALA A 241 1.19 8.05 -9.31
N GLN A 242 2.10 8.52 -8.44
CA GLN A 242 2.96 9.67 -8.69
C GLN A 242 4.12 9.37 -9.66
N GLY A 243 4.25 8.14 -10.13
CA GLY A 243 5.33 7.73 -11.05
C GLY A 243 6.67 7.47 -10.35
N ILE A 244 6.68 7.33 -9.02
CA ILE A 244 7.90 7.01 -8.28
C ILE A 244 8.34 5.57 -8.63
N PRO A 245 9.65 5.31 -8.83
CA PRO A 245 10.15 3.97 -9.11
C PRO A 245 9.69 2.95 -8.07
N ILE A 246 9.22 1.79 -8.53
CA ILE A 246 8.52 0.78 -7.72
C ILE A 246 9.27 0.42 -6.44
N PHE A 247 10.57 0.15 -6.55
CA PHE A 247 11.39 -0.21 -5.40
C PHE A 247 11.48 0.93 -4.37
N GLN A 248 11.65 2.18 -4.82
CA GLN A 248 11.65 3.33 -3.93
C GLN A 248 10.27 3.57 -3.30
N ALA A 249 9.19 3.42 -4.07
CA ALA A 249 7.83 3.54 -3.58
C ALA A 249 7.53 2.51 -2.48
N ALA A 250 7.94 1.25 -2.67
CA ALA A 250 7.78 0.19 -1.68
C ALA A 250 8.62 0.44 -0.42
N CYS A 251 9.93 0.67 -0.56
CA CYS A 251 10.83 0.84 0.57
C CYS A 251 10.50 2.10 1.39
N ALA A 252 10.34 3.24 0.73
CA ALA A 252 10.01 4.48 1.42
C ALA A 252 8.57 4.49 1.95
N GLY A 253 7.64 3.81 1.28
CA GLY A 253 6.26 3.67 1.78
C GLY A 253 6.20 2.85 3.08
N VAL A 254 6.92 1.73 3.13
CA VAL A 254 7.09 0.93 4.36
C VAL A 254 7.75 1.75 5.45
N TRP A 255 8.81 2.49 5.12
CA TRP A 255 9.51 3.32 6.08
C TRP A 255 8.65 4.47 6.61
N LEU A 256 7.95 5.22 5.74
CA LEU A 256 7.04 6.30 6.14
C LEU A 256 5.94 5.79 7.07
N HIS A 257 5.40 4.61 6.77
CA HIS A 257 4.38 3.97 7.60
C HIS A 257 4.91 3.62 9.01
N GLY A 258 6.09 3.00 9.09
CA GLY A 258 6.75 2.68 10.37
C GLY A 258 7.13 3.93 11.16
N ALA A 259 7.85 4.84 10.50
CA ALA A 259 8.33 6.06 11.11
C ALA A 259 7.20 6.99 11.58
N ALA A 260 6.05 6.99 10.89
CA ALA A 260 4.85 7.69 11.35
C ALA A 260 4.34 7.16 12.69
N ALA A 261 4.33 5.83 12.89
CA ALA A 261 3.98 5.25 14.18
C ALA A 261 5.01 5.62 15.26
N ASP A 262 6.29 5.69 14.93
CA ASP A 262 7.34 6.11 15.88
C ASP A 262 7.18 7.58 16.29
N VAL A 263 6.83 8.45 15.34
CA VAL A 263 6.50 9.86 15.58
C VAL A 263 5.27 9.98 16.48
N ILE A 264 4.22 9.19 16.26
CA ILE A 264 3.00 9.21 17.11
C ILE A 264 3.34 8.77 18.54
N LYS A 265 4.08 7.66 18.69
CA LYS A 265 4.53 7.17 19.99
C LYS A 265 5.36 8.21 20.73
N HIS A 266 6.32 8.83 20.05
CA HIS A 266 7.18 9.84 20.65
C HIS A 266 6.41 11.10 21.05
N SER A 267 5.56 11.62 20.17
CA SER A 267 4.88 12.90 20.35
C SER A 267 3.72 12.83 21.35
N SER A 268 3.02 11.70 21.40
CA SER A 268 1.76 11.56 22.16
C SER A 268 1.78 10.43 23.18
N GLN A 269 2.87 9.65 23.29
CA GLN A 269 2.97 8.45 24.13
C GLN A 269 1.93 7.37 23.76
N ILE A 270 1.41 7.40 22.53
CA ILE A 270 0.44 6.44 22.02
C ILE A 270 1.18 5.31 21.30
N GLU A 271 1.13 4.11 21.88
CA GLU A 271 1.54 2.86 21.24
C GLU A 271 0.39 1.86 21.34
N THR A 272 -0.06 1.57 22.56
CA THR A 272 -1.27 0.78 22.80
C THR A 272 -2.52 1.56 22.38
N GLY A 273 -3.34 0.95 21.52
CA GLY A 273 -4.60 1.55 21.06
C GLY A 273 -4.45 2.55 19.92
N MET A 274 -3.28 2.62 19.28
CA MET A 274 -3.09 3.40 18.05
C MET A 274 -4.12 2.99 16.99
N LEU A 275 -4.78 3.99 16.39
CA LEU A 275 -5.74 3.78 15.32
C LEU A 275 -5.03 3.91 13.97
N ALA A 276 -5.38 3.07 13.00
CA ALA A 276 -4.81 3.13 11.66
C ALA A 276 -4.97 4.52 11.01
N GLY A 277 -6.10 5.20 11.28
CA GLY A 277 -6.37 6.55 10.78
C GLY A 277 -5.40 7.63 11.27
N GLU A 278 -4.65 7.40 12.35
CA GLU A 278 -3.66 8.35 12.89
C GLU A 278 -2.33 8.30 12.14
N ILE A 279 -2.03 7.19 11.46
CA ILE A 279 -0.75 6.94 10.79
C ILE A 279 -0.58 7.85 9.57
N ALA A 280 -1.60 7.97 8.72
CA ALA A 280 -1.50 8.73 7.47
C ALA A 280 -1.23 10.23 7.66
N PRO A 281 -1.90 10.94 8.61
CA PRO A 281 -1.54 12.32 8.95
C PRO A 281 -0.09 12.50 9.41
N ALA A 282 0.41 11.61 10.28
CA ALA A 282 1.79 11.65 10.77
C ALA A 282 2.80 11.36 9.63
N ALA A 283 2.51 10.39 8.76
CA ALA A 283 3.31 10.10 7.58
C ALA A 283 3.37 11.30 6.62
N ARG A 284 2.26 12.03 6.42
CA ARG A 284 2.25 13.27 5.63
C ARG A 284 3.16 14.33 6.26
N TRP A 285 3.02 14.57 7.56
CA TRP A 285 3.87 15.53 8.27
C TRP A 285 5.35 15.18 8.10
N LEU A 286 5.71 13.91 8.35
CA LEU A 286 7.07 13.41 8.24
C LEU A 286 7.64 13.59 6.83
N ARG A 287 6.88 13.22 5.79
CA ARG A 287 7.33 13.39 4.41
C ARG A 287 7.59 14.87 4.09
N ASN A 288 6.72 15.79 4.51
CA ASN A 288 6.89 17.22 4.22
C ASN A 288 8.11 17.83 4.92
N ILE A 289 8.44 17.43 6.15
CA ILE A 289 9.63 17.97 6.84
C ILE A 289 10.94 17.45 6.23
N LEU A 290 10.89 16.28 5.59
CA LEU A 290 12.04 15.67 4.90
C LEU A 290 12.17 16.12 3.44
N SER A 291 11.11 16.70 2.88
CA SER A 291 11.11 17.28 1.53
C SER A 291 11.71 18.68 1.45
N LYS A 292 12.74 18.98 2.23
CA LYS A 292 13.39 20.31 2.22
C LYS A 292 14.55 20.36 1.22
N GLU A 293 14.68 21.51 0.57
CA GLU A 293 15.71 21.87 -0.41
C GLU A 293 17.14 21.71 0.13
#